data_AF-A0A971X0D3-F1
#
_entry.id   AF-A0A971X0D3-F1
#
_cell.length_a   1.000
_cell.length_b   1.000
_cell.length_c   1.000
_cell.angle_alpha   90.00
_cell.angle_beta   90.00
_cell.angle_gamma   90.00
#
_symmetry.space_group_name_H-M   'P 1'
#
loop_
_entity.id
_entity.type
_entity.pdbx_description
1 polymer ?
#
loop_
_entity_poly.entity_id
_entity_poly.type
_entity_poly.pdbx_seq_one_letter_code
_entity_poly.pdbx_strand_id
1 'polypeptide(L)'
;MKPKKLVCGVGINDADYDVQKFETIGCAGGKQKQKRVWTCPYYRAWASMLNRCYSSKYQESCQTYKGCIVSEEWLTFSNFKTWMEKQDFEGKHLDKDLLLEGNKVYGPETCVFVTQAVNKFTIDSGATRGEWLIGVYWYKASEKFRAKCRNPFTKKQEHLGNFDCEQEAHQAWVKRKLELARLLAAEQTDERVAKALIDRYSKPYVDKDLK
;
A
#
# COMPACT_ATOMS: atom_id res chain seq x y z
N MET A 1 20.28 3.85 33.64
CA MET A 1 19.84 4.56 32.41
C MET A 1 18.32 4.52 32.34
N LYS A 2 17.64 5.61 31.97
CA LYS A 2 16.19 5.55 31.70
C LYS A 2 15.97 4.64 30.47
N PRO A 3 15.00 3.72 30.48
CA PRO A 3 14.73 2.88 29.32
C PRO A 3 14.36 3.76 28.13
N LYS A 4 14.99 3.49 26.97
CA LYS A 4 14.64 4.17 25.72
C LYS A 4 13.17 3.87 25.41
N LYS A 5 12.39 4.90 25.10
CA LYS A 5 10.97 4.74 24.75
C LYS A 5 10.85 4.00 23.41
N LEU A 6 10.12 2.90 23.40
CA LEU A 6 9.84 2.14 22.18
C LEU A 6 8.86 2.89 21.27
N VAL A 7 9.07 2.80 19.96
CA VAL A 7 8.17 3.34 18.93
C VAL A 7 7.01 2.38 18.75
N CYS A 8 5.77 2.86 18.92
CA CYS A 8 4.56 2.03 18.90
C CYS A 8 4.63 0.82 19.84
N GLY A 9 5.35 0.94 20.96
CA GLY A 9 5.43 -0.10 21.99
C GLY A 9 6.36 -1.28 21.67
N VAL A 10 6.91 -1.37 20.46
CA VAL A 10 7.75 -2.51 20.03
C VAL A 10 9.03 -2.10 19.31
N GLY A 11 9.06 -0.95 18.63
CA GLY A 11 10.17 -0.54 17.78
C GLY A 11 11.34 0.03 18.58
N ILE A 12 12.54 -0.50 18.32
CA ILE A 12 13.80 -0.06 18.91
C ILE A 12 14.45 0.95 17.96
N ASN A 13 14.47 2.22 18.36
CA ASN A 13 15.26 3.23 17.66
C ASN A 13 16.69 3.25 18.23
N ASP A 14 17.59 2.60 17.50
CA ASP A 14 19.02 2.48 17.78
C ASP A 14 19.89 3.41 16.93
N ALA A 15 19.29 4.40 16.26
CA ALA A 15 20.04 5.42 15.53
C ALA A 15 21.07 6.14 16.42
N ASP A 16 22.27 6.33 15.88
CA ASP A 16 23.34 7.15 16.45
C ASP A 16 23.29 8.62 15.99
N TYR A 17 22.22 9.00 15.30
CA TYR A 17 21.96 10.35 14.80
C TYR A 17 20.51 10.80 15.05
N ASP A 18 20.27 12.11 14.99
CA ASP A 18 18.93 12.67 15.10
C ASP A 18 18.06 12.28 13.90
N VAL A 19 17.04 11.47 14.14
CA VAL A 19 16.07 11.04 13.11
C VAL A 19 14.97 12.08 12.84
N GLN A 20 14.85 13.10 13.68
CA GLN A 20 13.87 14.19 13.57
C GLN A 20 14.51 15.50 14.04
N LYS A 21 14.20 16.61 13.36
CA LYS A 21 14.59 17.96 13.78
C LYS A 21 13.36 18.80 14.06
N PHE A 22 13.43 19.57 15.14
CA PHE A 22 12.37 20.45 15.60
C PHE A 22 12.90 21.87 15.74
N GLU A 23 12.07 22.85 15.38
CA GLU A 23 12.35 24.27 15.58
C GLU A 23 11.33 24.87 16.53
N THR A 24 11.78 25.80 17.37
CA THR A 24 10.90 26.56 18.26
C THR A 24 10.19 27.64 17.46
N ILE A 25 8.85 27.58 17.44
CA ILE A 25 7.99 28.53 16.71
C ILE A 25 7.35 29.58 17.63
N GLY A 26 7.71 29.58 18.91
CA GLY A 26 7.27 30.58 19.88
C GLY A 26 7.15 30.00 21.29
N CYS A 27 6.75 30.86 22.22
CA CYS A 27 6.50 30.50 23.62
C CYS A 27 5.06 30.89 23.97
N ALA A 28 4.32 29.98 24.59
CA ALA A 28 2.98 30.27 25.13
C ALA A 28 2.86 29.67 26.52
N GLY A 29 2.49 30.50 27.51
CA GLY A 29 2.32 30.08 28.90
C GLY A 29 3.57 29.42 29.51
N GLY A 30 4.76 29.93 29.20
CA GLY A 30 6.04 29.40 29.72
C GLY A 30 6.53 28.10 29.06
N LYS A 31 5.80 27.56 28.08
CA LYS A 31 6.22 26.37 27.32
C LYS A 31 6.64 26.76 25.90
N GLN A 32 7.79 26.25 25.46
CA GLN A 32 8.23 26.35 24.08
C GLN A 32 7.31 25.50 23.19
N LYS A 33 6.76 26.12 22.14
CA LYS A 33 6.07 25.41 21.07
C LYS A 33 7.10 25.00 20.03
N GLN A 34 7.19 23.70 19.75
CA GLN A 34 8.09 23.16 18.75
C GLN A 34 7.33 22.65 17.53
N LYS A 35 7.90 22.86 16.34
CA LYS A 35 7.41 22.33 15.06
C LYS A 35 8.46 21.39 14.49
N ARG A 36 8.03 20.20 14.04
CA ARG A 36 8.90 19.28 13.31
C ARG A 36 9.17 19.84 11.92
N VAL A 37 10.44 20.10 11.61
CA VAL A 37 10.86 20.68 10.33
C VAL A 37 11.50 19.66 9.41
N TRP A 38 12.01 18.56 9.97
CA TRP A 38 12.61 17.49 9.18
C TRP A 38 12.41 16.14 9.85
N THR A 39 12.38 15.09 9.03
CA THR A 39 12.38 13.70 9.49
C THR A 39 13.19 12.88 8.50
N CYS A 40 14.10 12.07 9.03
CA CYS A 40 14.87 11.10 8.26
C CYS A 40 13.90 10.22 7.43
N PRO A 41 14.11 10.07 6.11
CA PRO A 41 13.19 9.32 5.26
C PRO A 41 13.09 7.84 5.67
N TYR A 42 14.20 7.22 6.07
CA TYR A 42 14.25 5.85 6.60
C TYR A 42 13.38 5.72 7.86
N TYR A 43 13.58 6.62 8.83
CA TYR A 43 12.81 6.61 10.07
C TYR A 43 11.32 6.85 9.82
N ARG A 44 10.98 7.74 8.89
CA ARG A 44 9.59 8.00 8.51
C ARG A 44 8.92 6.75 7.96
N ALA A 45 9.58 6.02 7.05
CA ALA A 45 9.06 4.78 6.48
C ALA A 45 8.88 3.69 7.55
N TRP A 46 9.91 3.48 8.37
CA TRP A 46 9.91 2.53 9.48
C TRP A 46 8.84 2.81 10.53
N ALA A 47 8.79 4.04 11.04
CA ALA A 47 7.80 4.44 12.04
C ALA A 47 6.36 4.38 11.48
N SER A 48 6.17 4.70 10.20
CA SER A 48 4.87 4.54 9.52
C SER A 48 4.45 3.07 9.42
N MET A 49 5.39 2.17 9.08
CA MET A 49 5.16 0.72 9.09
C MET A 49 4.76 0.21 10.48
N LEU A 50 5.50 0.58 11.53
CA LEU A 50 5.16 0.21 12.90
C LEU A 50 3.80 0.75 13.34
N ASN A 51 3.48 2.00 12.99
CA ASN A 51 2.18 2.58 13.29
C ASN A 51 1.03 1.82 12.61
N ARG A 52 1.20 1.37 11.37
CA ARG A 52 0.22 0.51 10.68
C ARG A 52 -0.01 -0.82 11.43
N CYS A 53 1.04 -1.42 11.99
CA CYS A 53 0.99 -2.75 12.60
C CYS A 53 0.64 -2.77 14.10
N TYR A 54 0.94 -1.71 14.84
CA TYR A 54 0.92 -1.77 16.31
C TYR A 54 0.20 -0.59 16.99
N SER A 55 -0.25 0.41 16.24
CA SER A 55 -1.06 1.49 16.81
C SER A 55 -2.54 1.12 16.79
N SER A 56 -3.11 0.80 17.97
CA SER A 56 -4.53 0.42 18.10
C SER A 56 -5.46 1.47 17.49
N LYS A 57 -5.24 2.75 17.81
CA LYS A 57 -5.99 3.88 17.23
C LYS A 57 -5.95 3.88 15.70
N TYR A 58 -4.79 3.58 15.10
CA TYR A 58 -4.65 3.54 13.66
C TYR A 58 -5.43 2.36 13.06
N GLN A 59 -5.31 1.17 13.65
CA GLN A 59 -6.00 -0.03 13.17
C GLN A 59 -7.53 0.07 13.33
N GLU A 60 -8.03 0.75 14.35
CA GLU A 60 -9.45 1.05 14.51
C GLU A 60 -9.99 1.86 13.32
N SER A 61 -9.23 2.88 12.89
CA SER A 61 -9.58 3.71 11.74
C SER A 61 -9.28 3.08 10.38
N CYS A 62 -8.36 2.11 10.32
CA CYS A 62 -7.89 1.47 9.10
C CYS A 62 -7.84 -0.05 9.28
N GLN A 63 -9.03 -0.67 9.24
CA GLN A 63 -9.24 -2.11 9.47
C GLN A 63 -8.42 -3.01 8.54
N THR A 64 -8.00 -2.52 7.37
CA THR A 64 -7.12 -3.26 6.43
C THR A 64 -5.80 -3.71 7.07
N TYR A 65 -5.29 -2.94 8.04
CA TYR A 65 -4.05 -3.24 8.74
C TYR A 65 -4.23 -4.10 10.00
N LYS A 66 -5.47 -4.47 10.35
CA LYS A 66 -5.72 -5.38 11.47
C LYS A 66 -5.01 -6.71 11.24
N GLY A 67 -4.33 -7.19 12.27
CA GLY A 67 -3.51 -8.40 12.25
C GLY A 67 -2.19 -8.27 11.50
N CYS A 68 -1.82 -7.08 11.01
CA CYS A 68 -0.51 -6.89 10.40
C CYS A 68 0.58 -6.85 11.47
N ILE A 69 1.70 -7.50 11.19
CA ILE A 69 2.90 -7.53 12.03
C ILE A 69 4.13 -7.18 11.21
N VAL A 70 5.24 -6.94 11.90
CA VAL A 70 6.56 -6.67 11.33
C VAL A 70 7.48 -7.82 11.73
N SER A 71 8.29 -8.31 10.79
CA SER A 71 9.37 -9.26 11.06
C SER A 71 10.26 -8.78 12.21
N GLU A 72 10.76 -9.72 13.01
CA GLU A 72 11.50 -9.41 14.24
C GLU A 72 12.73 -8.52 13.96
N GLU A 73 13.46 -8.81 12.89
CA GLU A 73 14.62 -8.03 12.47
C GLU A 73 14.28 -6.55 12.18
N TRP A 74 13.11 -6.27 11.61
CA TRP A 74 12.65 -4.92 11.28
C TRP A 74 12.00 -4.18 12.46
N LEU A 75 11.91 -4.80 13.64
CA LEU A 75 11.61 -4.09 14.88
C LEU A 75 12.79 -3.22 15.34
N THR A 76 13.99 -3.43 14.80
CA THR A 76 15.16 -2.58 15.02
C THR A 76 15.35 -1.63 13.83
N PHE A 77 15.52 -0.33 14.10
CA PHE A 77 15.56 0.69 13.06
C PHE A 77 16.76 0.53 12.11
N SER A 78 17.96 0.27 12.64
CA SER A 78 19.17 0.07 11.84
C SER A 78 19.02 -1.05 10.81
N ASN A 79 18.46 -2.21 11.19
CA ASN A 79 18.20 -3.34 10.29
C ASN A 79 17.29 -2.94 9.11
N PHE A 80 16.16 -2.27 9.40
CA PHE A 80 15.26 -1.77 8.36
C PHE A 80 15.95 -0.75 7.46
N LYS A 81 16.73 0.18 8.04
CA LYS A 81 17.50 1.18 7.29
C LYS A 81 18.50 0.52 6.34
N THR A 82 19.29 -0.44 6.81
CA THR A 82 20.27 -1.17 5.99
C THR A 82 19.62 -1.93 4.84
N TRP A 83 18.42 -2.48 5.04
CA TRP A 83 17.66 -3.05 3.93
C TRP A 83 17.17 -1.99 2.94
N MET A 84 16.57 -0.91 3.46
CA MET A 84 15.97 0.17 2.66
C MET A 84 17.00 0.94 1.82
N GLU A 85 18.23 1.10 2.31
CA GLU A 85 19.35 1.74 1.59
C GLU A 85 19.71 1.01 0.29
N LYS A 86 19.38 -0.28 0.17
CA LYS A 86 19.62 -1.09 -1.03
C LYS A 86 18.45 -1.05 -2.02
N GLN A 87 17.37 -0.34 -1.69
CA GLN A 87 16.16 -0.30 -2.50
C GLN A 87 16.04 1.04 -3.23
N ASP A 88 15.40 1.02 -4.40
CA ASP A 88 14.95 2.24 -5.07
C ASP A 88 13.66 2.76 -4.41
N PHE A 89 13.80 3.51 -3.32
CA PHE A 89 12.69 3.92 -2.45
C PHE A 89 12.22 5.38 -2.67
N GLU A 90 12.99 6.21 -3.36
CA GLU A 90 12.69 7.64 -3.47
C GLU A 90 11.36 7.88 -4.20
N GLY A 91 10.46 8.66 -3.58
CA GLY A 91 9.12 8.89 -4.13
C GLY A 91 8.20 7.65 -4.15
N LYS A 92 8.63 6.51 -3.61
CA LYS A 92 7.88 5.25 -3.57
C LYS A 92 7.32 4.93 -2.19
N HIS A 93 6.39 3.99 -2.16
CA HIS A 93 5.69 3.52 -0.96
C HIS A 93 6.09 2.09 -0.63
N LEU A 94 6.36 1.80 0.65
CA LEU A 94 6.57 0.45 1.14
C LEU A 94 5.25 -0.33 1.14
N ASP A 95 5.21 -1.39 0.33
CA ASP A 95 4.06 -2.28 0.14
C ASP A 95 4.41 -3.71 0.53
N LYS A 96 3.48 -4.43 1.17
CA LYS A 96 3.65 -5.84 1.62
C LYS A 96 2.75 -6.83 0.89
N ASP A 97 1.83 -6.33 0.07
CA ASP A 97 0.70 -7.06 -0.50
C ASP A 97 0.89 -7.36 -1.99
N LEU A 98 1.79 -6.62 -2.65
CA LEU A 98 2.05 -6.81 -4.07
C LEU A 98 2.67 -8.16 -4.36
N LEU A 99 3.74 -8.52 -3.65
CA LEU A 99 4.46 -9.77 -3.89
C LEU A 99 3.71 -11.00 -3.37
N LEU A 100 2.98 -10.83 -2.26
CA LEU A 100 2.24 -11.90 -1.59
C LEU A 100 0.83 -11.39 -1.25
N GLU A 101 -0.15 -11.80 -2.03
CA GLU A 101 -1.53 -11.34 -1.83
C GLU A 101 -2.11 -11.87 -0.51
N GLY A 102 -2.74 -10.99 0.28
CA GLY A 102 -3.31 -11.36 1.58
C GLY A 102 -2.29 -11.44 2.72
N ASN A 103 -1.02 -11.16 2.44
CA ASN A 103 0.03 -11.16 3.45
C ASN A 103 -0.21 -10.09 4.53
N LYS A 104 0.12 -10.45 5.77
CA LYS A 104 0.01 -9.60 6.96
C LYS A 104 1.36 -9.27 7.59
N VAL A 105 2.47 -9.75 7.03
CA VAL A 105 3.81 -9.56 7.59
C VAL A 105 4.61 -8.57 6.76
N TYR A 106 5.05 -7.47 7.36
CA TYR A 106 6.08 -6.61 6.78
C TYR A 106 7.47 -7.20 7.04
N GLY A 107 8.25 -7.47 6.00
CA GLY A 107 9.61 -7.99 6.10
C GLY A 107 10.35 -7.90 4.78
N PRO A 108 11.66 -8.19 4.76
CA PRO A 108 12.50 -7.98 3.57
C PRO A 108 12.09 -8.85 2.38
N GLU A 109 11.56 -10.04 2.65
CA GLU A 109 11.12 -10.98 1.61
C GLU A 109 9.70 -10.70 1.10
N THR A 110 8.90 -9.97 1.89
CA THR A 110 7.48 -9.74 1.59
C THR A 110 7.22 -8.33 1.08
N CYS A 111 8.12 -7.40 1.36
CA CYS A 111 7.96 -5.99 1.04
C CYS A 111 8.78 -5.54 -0.16
N VAL A 112 8.22 -4.54 -0.85
CA VAL A 112 8.88 -3.85 -1.96
C VAL A 112 8.45 -2.39 -2.00
N PHE A 113 9.30 -1.52 -2.56
CA PHE A 113 8.94 -0.14 -2.81
C PHE A 113 8.30 0.01 -4.19
N VAL A 114 7.09 0.55 -4.23
CA VAL A 114 6.36 0.79 -5.48
C VAL A 114 5.92 2.23 -5.63
N THR A 115 5.80 2.68 -6.88
CA THR A 115 5.28 4.01 -7.15
C THR A 115 3.83 4.13 -6.69
N GLN A 116 3.38 5.36 -6.46
CA GLN A 116 1.98 5.61 -6.15
C GLN A 116 1.04 5.10 -7.26
N ALA A 117 1.48 5.12 -8.53
CA ALA A 117 0.70 4.61 -9.66
C ALA A 117 0.48 3.10 -9.55
N VAL A 118 1.53 2.32 -9.28
CA VAL A 118 1.47 0.87 -9.10
C VAL A 118 0.62 0.49 -7.88
N ASN A 119 0.83 1.18 -6.75
CA ASN A 119 0.03 0.94 -5.54
C ASN A 119 -1.47 1.20 -5.81
N LYS A 120 -1.81 2.38 -6.35
CA LYS A 120 -3.21 2.70 -6.71
C LYS A 120 -3.80 1.76 -7.74
N PHE A 121 -2.99 1.23 -8.64
CA PHE A 121 -3.44 0.28 -9.64
C PHE A 121 -3.81 -1.09 -9.05
N THR A 122 -3.18 -1.50 -7.96
CA THR A 122 -3.37 -2.85 -7.36
C THR A 122 -4.37 -2.90 -6.22
N ILE A 123 -4.81 -1.74 -5.73
CA ILE A 123 -5.90 -1.62 -4.74
C ILE A 123 -7.23 -2.11 -5.34
N ASP A 124 -7.94 -2.95 -4.59
CA ASP A 124 -9.21 -3.57 -4.96
C ASP A 124 -10.44 -2.85 -4.37
N SER A 125 -10.19 -1.83 -3.55
CA SER A 125 -11.18 -1.00 -2.86
C SER A 125 -12.25 -1.79 -2.09
N GLY A 126 -11.90 -2.97 -1.54
CA GLY A 126 -12.85 -3.92 -0.95
C GLY A 126 -13.89 -3.32 0.01
N ALA A 127 -13.50 -2.38 0.88
CA ALA A 127 -14.42 -1.75 1.84
C ALA A 127 -15.51 -0.87 1.20
N THR A 128 -15.28 -0.39 -0.02
CA THR A 128 -16.23 0.43 -0.80
C THR A 128 -16.78 -0.32 -2.02
N ARG A 129 -16.28 -1.53 -2.26
CA ARG A 129 -16.71 -2.38 -3.36
C ARG A 129 -18.11 -2.86 -3.01
N GLY A 130 -19.04 -2.68 -3.94
CA GLY A 130 -20.41 -3.20 -3.80
C GLY A 130 -20.42 -4.73 -3.88
N GLU A 131 -21.61 -5.29 -4.03
CA GLU A 131 -21.84 -6.74 -4.12
C GLU A 131 -21.30 -7.39 -5.40
N TRP A 132 -21.03 -6.59 -6.44
CA TRP A 132 -20.62 -7.09 -7.75
C TRP A 132 -19.12 -7.34 -7.86
N LEU A 133 -18.75 -8.22 -8.78
CA LEU A 133 -17.40 -8.54 -9.19
C LEU A 133 -16.57 -7.28 -9.39
N ILE A 134 -15.29 -7.35 -9.02
CA ILE A 134 -14.38 -6.21 -9.11
C ILE A 134 -14.37 -5.60 -10.51
N GLY A 135 -14.49 -4.27 -10.54
CA GLY A 135 -14.55 -3.49 -11.79
C GLY A 135 -15.94 -3.36 -12.41
N VAL A 136 -16.94 -4.04 -11.84
CA VAL A 136 -18.32 -4.09 -12.33
C VAL A 136 -19.26 -3.40 -11.34
N TYR A 137 -20.34 -2.82 -11.86
CA TYR A 137 -21.48 -2.35 -11.09
C TYR A 137 -22.75 -2.36 -11.92
N TRP A 138 -23.90 -2.50 -11.27
CA TRP A 138 -25.20 -2.38 -11.93
C TRP A 138 -25.50 -0.93 -12.32
N TYR A 139 -25.84 -0.68 -13.58
CA TYR A 139 -26.22 0.64 -14.07
C TYR A 139 -27.72 0.71 -14.38
N LYS A 140 -28.47 1.31 -13.45
CA LYS A 140 -29.95 1.34 -13.47
C LYS A 140 -30.55 1.88 -14.77
N ALA A 141 -29.97 2.94 -15.36
CA ALA A 141 -30.59 3.61 -16.51
C ALA A 141 -30.54 2.78 -17.81
N SER A 142 -29.69 1.76 -17.90
CA SER A 142 -29.68 0.83 -19.03
C SER A 142 -29.94 -0.61 -18.61
N GLU A 143 -30.29 -0.85 -17.34
CA GLU A 143 -30.53 -2.18 -16.76
C GLU A 143 -29.48 -3.23 -17.16
N LYS A 144 -28.20 -2.83 -17.10
CA LYS A 144 -27.06 -3.66 -17.49
C LYS A 144 -25.91 -3.54 -16.50
N PHE A 145 -25.05 -4.56 -16.49
CA PHE A 145 -23.76 -4.53 -15.81
C PHE A 145 -22.78 -3.65 -16.58
N ARG A 146 -22.20 -2.66 -15.92
CA ARG A 146 -21.22 -1.75 -16.53
C ARG A 146 -19.83 -2.03 -16.00
N ALA A 147 -18.89 -2.22 -16.91
CA ALA A 147 -17.47 -2.37 -16.57
C ALA A 147 -16.70 -1.06 -16.76
N LYS A 148 -15.85 -0.71 -15.80
CA LYS A 148 -14.98 0.47 -15.89
C LYS A 148 -13.60 0.19 -15.31
N CYS A 149 -12.55 0.71 -15.96
CA CYS A 149 -11.17 0.58 -15.47
C CYS A 149 -10.49 1.95 -15.41
N ARG A 150 -9.75 2.22 -14.32
CA ARG A 150 -8.94 3.43 -14.23
C ARG A 150 -7.59 3.19 -14.91
N ASN A 151 -7.28 3.99 -15.93
CA ASN A 151 -6.02 3.90 -16.63
C ASN A 151 -4.92 4.67 -15.87
N PRO A 152 -3.83 4.03 -15.43
CA PRO A 152 -2.77 4.69 -14.66
C PRO A 152 -1.96 5.71 -15.49
N PHE A 153 -1.88 5.54 -16.81
CA PHE A 153 -1.12 6.40 -17.73
C PHE A 153 -1.90 7.67 -18.10
N THR A 154 -3.17 7.51 -18.53
CA THR A 154 -4.00 8.66 -18.91
C THR A 154 -4.66 9.32 -17.71
N LYS A 155 -4.66 8.65 -16.54
CA LYS A 155 -5.34 9.04 -15.30
C LYS A 155 -6.86 9.15 -15.42
N LYS A 156 -7.44 8.71 -16.54
CA LYS A 156 -8.88 8.74 -16.83
C LYS A 156 -9.56 7.42 -16.47
N GLN A 157 -10.86 7.50 -16.24
CA GLN A 157 -11.73 6.34 -16.13
C GLN A 157 -12.16 5.91 -17.53
N GLU A 158 -11.86 4.67 -17.90
CA GLU A 158 -12.27 4.07 -19.17
C GLU A 158 -13.58 3.29 -18.97
N HIS A 159 -14.56 3.55 -19.85
CA HIS A 159 -15.77 2.75 -19.95
C HIS A 159 -15.50 1.56 -20.88
N LEU A 160 -15.71 0.34 -20.39
CA LEU A 160 -15.38 -0.88 -21.12
C LEU A 160 -16.60 -1.53 -21.78
N GLY A 161 -17.81 -1.06 -21.44
CA GLY A 161 -19.06 -1.55 -22.02
C GLY A 161 -20.17 -1.71 -21.00
N ASN A 162 -21.37 -2.01 -21.52
CA ASN A 162 -22.52 -2.48 -20.77
C ASN A 162 -22.84 -3.90 -21.24
N PHE A 163 -23.11 -4.80 -20.29
CA PHE A 163 -23.27 -6.23 -20.51
C PHE A 163 -24.53 -6.71 -19.80
N ASP A 164 -25.18 -7.74 -20.34
CA ASP A 164 -26.33 -8.37 -19.68
C ASP A 164 -25.89 -9.34 -18.57
N CYS A 165 -24.64 -9.78 -18.62
CA CYS A 165 -24.03 -10.73 -17.71
C CYS A 165 -22.89 -10.07 -16.91
N GLU A 166 -22.89 -10.27 -15.59
CA GLU A 166 -21.86 -9.75 -14.68
C GLU A 166 -20.47 -10.32 -15.02
N GLN A 167 -20.42 -11.62 -15.33
CA GLN A 167 -19.19 -12.33 -15.63
C GLN A 167 -18.55 -11.81 -16.92
N GLU A 168 -19.34 -11.46 -17.94
CA GLU A 168 -18.84 -10.84 -19.18
C GLU A 168 -18.27 -9.44 -18.93
N ALA A 169 -18.97 -8.63 -18.12
CA ALA A 169 -18.48 -7.32 -17.70
C ALA A 169 -17.15 -7.43 -16.95
N HIS A 170 -17.05 -8.42 -16.05
CA HIS A 170 -15.84 -8.67 -15.29
C HIS A 170 -14.69 -9.16 -16.19
N GLN A 171 -14.95 -10.05 -17.15
CA GLN A 171 -13.95 -10.49 -18.13
C GLN A 171 -13.41 -9.34 -18.97
N ALA A 172 -14.27 -8.41 -19.41
CA ALA A 172 -13.84 -7.19 -20.09
C ALA A 172 -12.91 -6.33 -19.21
N TRP A 173 -13.22 -6.22 -17.91
CA TRP A 173 -12.36 -5.54 -16.94
C TRP A 173 -11.03 -6.25 -16.73
N VAL A 174 -11.01 -7.57 -16.52
CA VAL A 174 -9.78 -8.36 -16.33
C VAL A 174 -8.87 -8.23 -17.54
N LYS A 175 -9.42 -8.38 -18.75
CA LYS A 175 -8.66 -8.21 -20.01
C LYS A 175 -7.97 -6.85 -20.04
N ARG A 176 -8.71 -5.77 -19.77
CA ARG A 176 -8.15 -4.42 -19.80
C ARG A 176 -7.13 -4.18 -18.69
N LYS A 177 -7.37 -4.71 -17.49
CA LYS A 177 -6.42 -4.66 -16.38
C LYS A 177 -5.12 -5.38 -16.71
N LEU A 178 -5.18 -6.55 -17.34
CA LEU A 178 -3.99 -7.31 -17.74
C LEU A 178 -3.16 -6.55 -18.79
N GLU A 179 -3.81 -5.91 -19.77
CA GLU A 179 -3.12 -5.05 -20.74
C GLU A 179 -2.36 -3.92 -20.04
N LEU A 180 -3.03 -3.18 -19.16
CA LEU A 180 -2.42 -2.08 -18.40
C LEU A 180 -1.34 -2.58 -17.43
N ALA A 181 -1.52 -3.78 -16.86
CA ALA A 181 -0.54 -4.40 -15.98
C ALA A 181 0.75 -4.76 -16.74
N ARG A 182 0.64 -5.26 -17.98
CA ARG A 182 1.81 -5.51 -18.84
C ARG A 182 2.57 -4.24 -19.17
N LEU A 183 1.87 -3.14 -19.46
CA LEU A 183 2.49 -1.84 -19.68
C LEU A 183 3.21 -1.34 -18.43
N LEU A 184 2.57 -1.42 -17.25
CA LEU A 184 3.20 -1.03 -15.99
C LEU A 184 4.42 -1.91 -15.67
N ALA A 185 4.30 -3.22 -15.91
CA ALA A 185 5.37 -4.19 -15.69
C ALA A 185 6.61 -3.85 -16.54
N ALA A 186 6.42 -3.40 -17.79
CA ALA A 186 7.51 -2.98 -18.66
C ALA A 186 8.25 -1.72 -18.17
N GLU A 187 7.63 -0.90 -17.32
CA GLU A 187 8.26 0.27 -16.68
C GLU A 187 8.99 -0.08 -15.37
N GLN A 188 8.87 -1.32 -14.86
CA GLN A 188 9.48 -1.69 -13.58
C GLN A 188 10.91 -2.20 -13.76
N THR A 189 11.80 -1.72 -12.91
CA THR A 189 13.18 -2.22 -12.80
C THR A 189 13.30 -3.47 -11.93
N ASP A 190 12.39 -3.64 -10.96
CA ASP A 190 12.32 -4.85 -10.13
C ASP A 190 11.45 -5.91 -10.81
N GLU A 191 12.07 -7.00 -11.26
CA GLU A 191 11.39 -8.10 -11.95
C GLU A 191 10.30 -8.75 -11.10
N ARG A 192 10.43 -8.75 -9.77
CA ARG A 192 9.41 -9.29 -8.85
C ARG A 192 8.14 -8.46 -8.92
N VAL A 193 8.27 -7.13 -9.01
CA VAL A 193 7.14 -6.19 -9.17
C VAL A 193 6.49 -6.39 -10.54
N ALA A 194 7.29 -6.48 -11.61
CA ALA A 194 6.80 -6.72 -12.97
C ALA A 194 6.00 -8.02 -13.07
N LYS A 195 6.57 -9.12 -12.53
CA LYS A 195 5.93 -10.43 -12.48
C LYS A 195 4.65 -10.41 -11.65
N ALA A 196 4.69 -9.83 -10.44
CA ALA A 196 3.52 -9.74 -9.56
C ALA A 196 2.35 -8.98 -10.22
N LEU A 197 2.63 -7.90 -10.96
CA LEU A 197 1.61 -7.15 -11.69
C LEU A 197 0.89 -8.01 -12.74
N ILE A 198 1.63 -8.82 -13.51
CA ILE A 198 1.06 -9.67 -14.55
C ILE A 198 0.32 -10.86 -13.93
N ASP A 199 0.93 -11.52 -12.96
CA ASP A 199 0.36 -12.71 -12.28
C ASP A 199 -0.98 -12.40 -11.61
N ARG A 200 -1.14 -11.18 -11.07
CA ARG A 200 -2.37 -10.75 -10.39
C ARG A 200 -3.60 -10.74 -11.30
N TYR A 201 -3.43 -10.50 -12.60
CA TYR A 201 -4.55 -10.35 -13.55
C TYR A 201 -4.57 -11.40 -14.66
N SER A 202 -3.59 -12.30 -14.70
CA SER A 202 -3.53 -13.40 -15.67
C SER A 202 -4.24 -14.67 -15.18
N LYS A 203 -4.44 -14.80 -13.87
CA LYS A 203 -5.17 -15.94 -13.28
C LYS A 203 -6.68 -15.75 -13.47
N PRO A 204 -7.45 -16.84 -13.68
CA PRO A 204 -8.91 -16.78 -13.62
C PRO A 204 -9.35 -16.17 -12.30
N TYR A 205 -10.34 -15.27 -12.35
CA TYR A 205 -10.92 -14.74 -11.12
C TYR A 205 -11.63 -15.87 -10.37
N VAL A 206 -11.17 -16.12 -9.15
CA VAL A 206 -11.86 -16.97 -8.19
C VAL A 206 -12.51 -16.02 -7.20
N ASP A 207 -13.84 -16.03 -7.14
CA ASP A 207 -14.58 -15.24 -6.16
C ASP A 207 -14.15 -15.65 -4.75
N LYS A 208 -13.60 -14.68 -4.01
CA LYS A 208 -13.02 -14.92 -2.67
C LYS A 208 -14.09 -14.89 -1.58
N ASP A 209 -15.31 -14.52 -1.93
CA ASP A 209 -16.46 -14.42 -1.03
C ASP A 209 -17.42 -15.63 -1.15
N LEU A 210 -17.10 -16.62 -2.00
CA LEU A 210 -17.64 -17.98 -1.91
C LEU A 210 -16.96 -18.74 -0.76
N LYS A 211 -17.41 -18.46 0.47
CA LYS A 211 -17.17 -19.30 1.66
C LYS A 211 -18.48 -19.69 2.31
#